data_AF-A0A9D5ZXD1-F1
#
_entry.id   AF-A0A9D5ZXD1-F1
#
_cell.length_a   1.000
_cell.length_b   1.000
_cell.length_c   1.000
_cell.angle_alpha   90.00
_cell.angle_beta   90.00
_cell.angle_gamma   90.00
#
_symmetry.space_group_name_H-M   'P 1'
#
loop_
_entity.id
_entity.type
_entity.pdbx_description
1 polymer ?
#
loop_
_entity_poly.entity_id
_entity_poly.type
_entity_poly.pdbx_seq_one_letter_code
_entity_poly.pdbx_strand_id
1 'polypeptide(L)'
;MIRIKKQQTPPKILATKGVEKTQELCNEFNENKEYYISGVQTFKFQRELYGDEEVKKTLIEAQHGKCCFCESDVTHISHGHVEHFRPKGGFKQDIDSVLRRPGYYWLAYDWSNLFFSCEKCNQSKANRFPLENPNNRALTHDDKIEDEKPLLINPAADDPE
;
A
#
# COMPACT_ATOMS: atom_id res chain seq x y z
N MET A 1 13.21 7.32 14.74
CA MET A 1 11.92 7.16 14.04
C MET A 1 11.06 6.16 14.82
N ILE A 2 9.74 6.16 14.67
CA ILE A 2 8.82 5.33 15.45
C ILE A 2 8.98 3.87 15.06
N ARG A 3 9.10 3.01 16.06
CA ARG A 3 9.11 1.57 15.83
C ARG A 3 7.69 1.07 15.63
N ILE A 4 7.30 0.79 14.40
CA ILE A 4 5.97 0.25 14.09
C ILE A 4 5.95 -1.25 14.39
N LYS A 5 5.12 -1.66 15.34
CA LYS A 5 4.91 -3.08 15.68
C LYS A 5 3.50 -3.51 15.31
N LYS A 6 3.33 -3.97 14.07
CA LYS A 6 2.06 -4.52 13.62
C LYS A 6 1.82 -5.89 14.27
N GLN A 7 0.56 -6.17 14.61
CA GLN A 7 0.15 -7.52 14.98
C GLN A 7 0.40 -8.47 13.81
N GLN A 8 0.84 -9.70 14.11
CA GLN A 8 1.08 -10.71 13.08
C GLN A 8 -0.21 -11.09 12.35
N THR A 9 -1.33 -11.11 13.07
CA THR A 9 -2.65 -11.41 12.50
C THR A 9 -3.31 -10.12 11.99
N PRO A 10 -3.75 -10.09 10.73
CA PRO A 10 -4.53 -8.97 10.23
C PRO A 10 -5.94 -8.93 10.83
N PRO A 11 -6.58 -7.75 10.88
CA PRO A 11 -8.00 -7.61 11.18
C PRO A 11 -8.87 -8.57 10.35
N LYS A 12 -9.97 -9.05 10.93
CA LYS A 12 -10.76 -10.15 10.36
C LYS A 12 -11.28 -9.83 8.97
N ILE A 13 -11.67 -8.58 8.72
CA ILE A 13 -12.17 -8.15 7.41
C ILE A 13 -11.12 -8.30 6.29
N LEU A 14 -9.84 -8.04 6.59
CA LEU A 14 -8.75 -8.25 5.64
C LEU A 14 -8.43 -9.75 5.49
N ALA A 15 -8.43 -10.49 6.60
CA ALA A 15 -8.15 -11.94 6.63
C ALA A 15 -9.19 -12.79 5.86
N THR A 16 -10.38 -12.23 5.62
CA THR A 16 -11.49 -12.92 4.96
C THR A 16 -11.82 -12.22 3.63
N LYS A 17 -12.64 -11.16 3.69
CA LYS A 17 -13.09 -10.41 2.50
C LYS A 17 -11.94 -9.77 1.73
N GLY A 18 -10.88 -9.34 2.42
CA GLY A 18 -9.68 -8.81 1.76
C GLY A 18 -8.96 -9.87 0.92
N VAL A 19 -8.85 -11.10 1.42
CA VAL A 19 -8.28 -12.25 0.68
C VAL A 19 -9.16 -12.62 -0.50
N GLU A 20 -10.47 -12.76 -0.30
CA GLU A 20 -11.44 -13.03 -1.37
C GLU A 20 -11.33 -11.97 -2.48
N LYS A 21 -11.34 -10.69 -2.10
CA LYS A 21 -11.25 -9.60 -3.08
C LYS A 21 -9.89 -9.56 -3.78
N THR A 22 -8.81 -9.93 -3.09
CA THR A 22 -7.48 -10.05 -3.71
C THR A 22 -7.48 -11.13 -4.79
N GLN A 23 -8.06 -12.30 -4.50
CA GLN A 23 -8.17 -13.38 -5.48
C GLN A 23 -8.98 -12.97 -6.70
N GLU A 24 -10.09 -12.24 -6.50
CA GLU A 24 -10.87 -11.68 -7.62
C GLU A 24 -10.01 -10.76 -8.50
N LEU A 25 -9.23 -9.83 -7.92
CA LEU A 25 -8.36 -8.94 -8.70
C LEU A 25 -7.28 -9.70 -9.46
N CYS A 26 -6.72 -10.77 -8.87
CA CYS A 26 -5.75 -11.63 -9.55
C CYS A 26 -6.38 -12.37 -10.74
N ASN A 27 -7.60 -12.89 -10.57
CA ASN A 27 -8.33 -13.54 -11.65
C ASN A 27 -8.68 -12.56 -12.78
N GLU A 28 -9.21 -11.37 -12.45
CA GLU A 28 -9.49 -10.29 -13.41
C GLU A 28 -8.24 -9.94 -14.23
N PHE A 29 -7.08 -9.83 -13.57
CA PHE A 29 -5.82 -9.55 -14.24
C PHE A 29 -5.40 -10.69 -15.18
N ASN A 30 -5.52 -11.94 -14.74
CA ASN A 30 -5.13 -13.10 -15.55
C ASN A 30 -5.99 -13.25 -16.81
N GLU A 31 -7.27 -12.88 -16.74
CA GLU A 31 -8.18 -12.90 -17.89
C GLU A 31 -7.87 -11.79 -18.90
N ASN A 32 -7.42 -10.61 -18.45
CA ASN A 32 -7.29 -9.40 -19.30
C ASN A 32 -5.97 -8.64 -19.12
N LYS A 33 -4.85 -9.36 -18.97
CA LYS A 33 -3.53 -8.83 -18.60
C LYS A 33 -3.12 -7.59 -19.41
N GLU A 34 -3.24 -7.65 -20.73
CA GLU A 34 -2.83 -6.56 -21.62
C GLU A 34 -3.61 -5.25 -21.40
N TYR A 35 -4.90 -5.34 -21.08
CA TYR A 35 -5.75 -4.18 -20.81
C TYR A 35 -5.40 -3.49 -19.49
N TYR A 36 -5.04 -4.25 -18.46
CA TYR A 36 -4.59 -3.70 -17.19
C TYR A 36 -3.16 -3.12 -17.28
N ILE A 37 -2.26 -3.77 -18.03
CA ILE A 37 -0.89 -3.27 -18.24
C ILE A 37 -0.89 -1.97 -19.07
N SER A 38 -1.68 -1.92 -20.14
CA SER A 38 -1.81 -0.72 -20.97
C SER A 38 -2.57 0.42 -20.26
N GLY A 39 -3.32 0.10 -19.20
CA GLY A 39 -4.14 1.05 -18.44
C GLY A 39 -5.48 1.37 -19.10
N VAL A 40 -5.87 0.64 -20.14
CA VAL A 40 -7.22 0.70 -20.73
C VAL A 40 -8.27 0.27 -19.71
N GLN A 41 -7.95 -0.76 -18.90
CA GLN A 41 -8.74 -1.17 -17.75
C GLN A 41 -8.07 -0.76 -16.45
N THR A 42 -8.88 -0.55 -15.42
CA THR A 42 -8.42 -0.22 -14.07
C THR A 42 -9.21 -1.02 -13.05
N PHE A 43 -8.52 -1.47 -11.99
CA PHE A 43 -9.16 -2.23 -10.92
C PHE A 43 -10.16 -1.38 -10.14
N LYS A 44 -11.22 -2.04 -9.66
CA LYS A 44 -12.18 -1.47 -8.72
C LYS A 44 -11.85 -1.94 -7.30
N PHE A 45 -11.27 -1.03 -6.52
CA PHE A 45 -10.95 -1.30 -5.12
C PHE A 45 -12.12 -0.96 -4.21
N GLN A 46 -12.41 -1.83 -3.25
CA GLN A 46 -13.41 -1.61 -2.19
C GLN A 46 -12.72 -0.91 -1.02
N ARG A 47 -12.96 0.40 -0.90
CA ARG A 47 -12.32 1.21 0.14
C ARG A 47 -12.73 0.76 1.54
N GLU A 48 -13.92 0.20 1.67
CA GLU A 48 -14.52 -0.22 2.93
C GLU A 48 -13.76 -1.40 3.56
N LEU A 49 -12.98 -2.17 2.78
CA LEU A 49 -12.19 -3.29 3.31
C LEU A 49 -10.90 -2.83 4.00
N TYR A 50 -10.09 -2.01 3.33
CA TYR A 50 -8.85 -1.49 3.93
C TYR A 50 -9.07 -0.22 4.77
N GLY A 51 -10.18 0.48 4.54
CA GLY A 51 -10.59 1.67 5.28
C GLY A 51 -11.55 1.36 6.43
N ASP A 52 -11.75 0.10 6.77
CA ASP A 52 -12.58 -0.35 7.89
C ASP A 52 -12.07 0.24 9.23
N GLU A 53 -13.01 0.49 10.15
CA GLU A 53 -12.70 1.08 11.46
C GLU A 53 -11.78 0.19 12.31
N GLU A 54 -11.93 -1.14 12.27
CA GLU A 54 -11.04 -2.07 12.96
C GLU A 54 -9.64 -1.99 12.37
N VAL A 55 -9.52 -1.99 11.04
CA VAL A 55 -8.23 -1.88 10.33
C VAL A 55 -7.53 -0.58 10.73
N LYS A 56 -8.25 0.54 10.65
CA LYS A 56 -7.70 1.84 10.97
C LYS A 56 -7.30 1.94 12.44
N LYS A 57 -8.13 1.44 13.37
CA LYS A 57 -7.83 1.43 14.79
C LYS A 57 -6.57 0.61 15.10
N THR A 58 -6.43 -0.58 14.53
CA THR A 58 -5.24 -1.42 14.73
C THR A 58 -3.97 -0.76 14.17
N LEU A 59 -4.06 -0.06 13.04
CA LEU A 59 -2.93 0.71 12.50
C LEU A 59 -2.53 1.88 13.41
N ILE A 60 -3.52 2.63 13.91
CA ILE A 60 -3.30 3.74 14.85
C ILE A 60 -2.59 3.24 16.11
N GLU A 61 -3.04 2.12 16.68
CA GLU A 61 -2.43 1.51 17.86
C GLU A 61 -1.00 1.04 17.58
N ALA A 62 -0.78 0.33 16.47
CA ALA A 62 0.55 -0.15 16.06
C ALA A 62 1.56 0.96 15.77
N GLN A 63 1.07 2.18 15.49
CA GLN A 63 1.86 3.36 15.14
C GLN A 63 1.79 4.47 16.18
N HIS A 64 1.27 4.19 17.38
CA HIS A 64 1.19 5.14 18.49
C HIS A 64 0.45 6.45 18.13
N GLY A 65 -0.55 6.39 17.25
CA GLY A 65 -1.29 7.57 16.77
C GLY A 65 -0.50 8.51 15.83
N LYS A 66 0.69 8.07 15.38
CA LYS A 66 1.60 8.86 14.56
C LYS A 66 1.60 8.43 13.10
N CYS A 67 1.90 9.39 12.22
CA CYS A 67 2.06 9.10 10.79
C CYS A 67 3.28 8.21 10.55
N CYS A 68 3.14 7.19 9.70
CA CYS A 68 4.25 6.29 9.32
C CYS A 68 5.42 6.96 8.59
N PHE A 69 5.26 8.18 8.08
CA PHE A 69 6.30 8.87 7.29
C PHE A 69 6.92 10.06 8.03
N CYS A 70 6.10 10.93 8.63
CA CYS A 70 6.59 12.15 9.29
C CYS A 70 6.51 12.10 10.82
N GLU A 71 5.96 11.02 11.40
CA GLU A 71 5.91 10.75 12.85
C GLU A 71 5.15 11.76 13.70
N SER A 72 4.51 12.73 13.05
CA SER A 72 3.65 13.70 13.69
C SER A 72 2.43 13.01 14.29
N ASP A 73 1.99 13.48 15.45
CA ASP A 73 0.77 13.00 16.09
C ASP A 73 -0.44 13.42 15.25
N VAL A 74 -1.09 12.46 14.61
CA VAL A 74 -2.19 12.73 13.67
C VAL A 74 -3.51 12.81 14.41
N THR A 75 -3.76 11.88 15.35
CA THR A 75 -5.06 11.72 16.02
C THR A 75 -5.47 12.93 16.86
N HIS A 76 -4.54 13.81 17.21
CA HIS A 76 -4.82 15.07 17.90
C HIS A 76 -5.41 16.16 16.98
N ILE A 77 -5.22 16.05 15.66
CA ILE A 77 -5.56 17.11 14.69
C ILE A 77 -6.43 16.61 13.53
N SER A 78 -6.47 15.30 13.26
CA SER A 78 -7.18 14.70 12.13
C SER A 78 -7.44 13.21 12.35
N HIS A 79 -8.41 12.66 11.63
CA HIS A 79 -8.66 11.22 11.60
C HIS A 79 -7.58 10.45 10.82
N GLY A 80 -6.76 11.09 9.97
CA GLY A 80 -5.77 10.43 9.12
C GLY A 80 -6.34 9.41 8.13
N HIS A 81 -5.46 8.75 7.38
CA HIS A 81 -5.81 7.81 6.30
C HIS A 81 -5.09 6.48 6.43
N VAL A 82 -5.73 5.43 5.92
CA VAL A 82 -5.05 4.17 5.61
C VAL A 82 -4.37 4.34 4.25
N GLU A 83 -3.07 4.10 4.23
CA GLU A 83 -2.18 4.32 3.10
C GLU A 83 -1.47 3.03 2.70
N HIS A 84 -1.24 2.89 1.39
CA HIS A 84 -0.58 1.74 0.79
C HIS A 84 0.91 2.04 0.59
N PHE A 85 1.83 1.28 1.20
CA PHE A 85 3.26 1.48 0.98
C PHE A 85 3.61 1.29 -0.51
N ARG A 86 3.29 0.14 -1.06
CA ARG A 86 3.26 -0.15 -2.51
C ARG A 86 1.91 0.27 -3.10
N PRO A 87 1.88 1.18 -4.09
CA PRO A 87 0.63 1.78 -4.56
C PRO A 87 -0.21 0.79 -5.37
N LYS A 88 -1.44 0.55 -4.91
CA LYS A 88 -2.34 -0.49 -5.45
C LYS A 88 -2.76 -0.31 -6.91
N GLY A 89 -2.95 0.94 -7.35
CA GLY A 89 -3.57 1.23 -8.65
C GLY A 89 -2.59 1.58 -9.76
N GLY A 90 -1.35 1.92 -9.44
CA GLY A 90 -0.35 2.36 -10.40
C GLY A 90 0.82 3.00 -9.68
N PHE A 91 1.96 3.11 -10.34
CA PHE A 91 3.20 3.58 -9.73
C PHE A 91 3.88 4.66 -10.57
N LYS A 92 4.69 5.47 -9.90
CA LYS A 92 5.59 6.45 -10.50
C LYS A 92 6.98 6.27 -9.92
N GLN A 93 8.00 6.34 -10.79
CA GLN A 93 9.40 6.32 -10.37
C GLN A 93 9.83 7.65 -9.74
N ASP A 94 9.29 8.77 -10.22
CA ASP A 94 9.51 10.10 -9.65
C ASP A 94 8.24 10.97 -9.78
N ILE A 95 8.25 12.18 -9.22
CA ILE A 95 7.13 13.13 -9.21
C ILE A 95 6.62 13.45 -10.61
N ASP A 96 7.53 13.69 -11.55
CA ASP A 96 7.24 14.04 -12.94
C ASP A 96 7.09 12.81 -13.86
N SER A 97 7.34 11.61 -13.33
CA SER A 97 7.18 10.38 -14.11
C SER A 97 5.71 10.13 -14.48
N VAL A 98 5.50 9.59 -15.67
CA VAL A 98 4.20 9.10 -16.11
C VAL A 98 3.73 7.98 -15.20
N LEU A 99 2.43 7.99 -14.84
CA LEU A 99 1.82 6.90 -14.08
C LEU A 99 1.85 5.62 -14.91
N ARG A 100 2.48 4.58 -14.37
CA ARG A 100 2.50 3.23 -14.95
C ARG A 100 1.50 2.33 -14.22
N ARG A 101 0.99 1.34 -14.94
CA ARG A 101 0.00 0.35 -14.50
C ARG A 101 0.63 -1.06 -14.63
N PRO A 102 0.11 -2.10 -13.96
CA PRO A 102 -1.14 -2.17 -13.20
C PRO A 102 -1.08 -1.62 -11.76
N GLY A 103 0.13 -1.38 -11.23
CA GLY A 103 0.31 -1.16 -9.78
C GLY A 103 0.30 -2.48 -9.01
N TYR A 104 0.42 -2.40 -7.69
CA TYR A 104 0.47 -3.56 -6.81
C TYR A 104 -0.93 -3.98 -6.34
N TYR A 105 -1.80 -4.29 -7.31
CA TYR A 105 -3.22 -4.54 -7.05
C TYR A 105 -3.45 -5.73 -6.11
N TRP A 106 -2.57 -6.74 -6.15
CA TRP A 106 -2.61 -7.91 -5.27
C TRP A 106 -2.22 -7.58 -3.82
N LEU A 107 -1.63 -6.41 -3.58
CA LEU A 107 -1.31 -5.90 -2.24
C LEU A 107 -2.31 -4.83 -1.76
N ALA A 108 -3.45 -4.66 -2.44
CA ALA A 108 -4.44 -3.64 -2.09
C ALA A 108 -5.10 -3.87 -0.72
N TYR A 109 -5.19 -5.13 -0.29
CA TYR A 109 -5.78 -5.53 1.01
C TYR A 109 -4.78 -6.28 1.88
N ASP A 110 -3.52 -6.36 1.45
CA ASP A 110 -2.47 -7.02 2.21
C ASP A 110 -2.09 -6.20 3.43
N TRP A 111 -2.18 -6.80 4.61
CA TRP A 111 -1.91 -6.12 5.86
C TRP A 111 -0.50 -5.58 5.94
N SER A 112 0.53 -6.26 5.44
CA SER A 112 1.90 -5.77 5.46
C SER A 112 2.08 -4.49 4.62
N ASN A 113 1.19 -4.25 3.66
CA ASN A 113 1.23 -3.10 2.77
C ASN A 113 0.42 -1.88 3.27
N LEU A 114 -0.33 -1.99 4.37
CA LEU A 114 -1.20 -0.91 4.89
C LEU A 114 -0.57 -0.18 6.08
N PHE A 115 -0.70 1.15 6.10
CA PHE A 115 -0.16 2.03 7.15
C PHE A 115 -1.10 3.18 7.47
N PHE A 116 -1.04 3.69 8.69
CA PHE A 116 -1.68 4.94 9.08
C PHE A 116 -0.79 6.14 8.73
N SER A 117 -1.33 7.09 7.97
CA SER A 117 -0.60 8.29 7.55
C SER A 117 -1.44 9.56 7.69
N CYS A 118 -0.76 10.70 7.83
CA CYS A 118 -1.41 12.00 7.73
C CYS A 118 -1.76 12.31 6.26
N GLU A 119 -2.75 13.16 6.05
CA GLU A 119 -3.22 13.56 4.72
C GLU A 119 -2.08 14.15 3.86
N LYS A 120 -1.24 15.01 4.43
CA LYS A 120 -0.12 15.66 3.71
C LYS A 120 0.89 14.65 3.18
N CYS A 121 1.30 13.66 4.00
CA CYS A 121 2.25 12.64 3.57
C CYS A 121 1.63 11.69 2.56
N ASN A 122 0.36 11.30 2.75
CA ASN A 122 -0.37 10.49 1.79
C ASN A 122 -0.45 11.20 0.42
N GLN A 123 -0.88 12.46 0.38
CA GLN A 123 -0.97 13.26 -0.85
C GLN A 123 0.40 13.47 -1.50
N SER A 124 1.44 13.74 -0.70
CA SER A 124 2.80 13.90 -1.20
C SER A 124 3.33 12.61 -1.81
N LYS A 125 3.14 11.46 -1.15
CA LYS A 125 3.55 10.16 -1.68
C LYS A 125 2.75 9.81 -2.93
N ALA A 126 1.42 9.91 -2.87
CA ALA A 126 0.51 9.50 -3.94
C ALA A 126 0.90 8.12 -4.50
N ASN A 127 1.14 8.03 -5.81
CA ASN A 127 1.57 6.80 -6.48
C ASN A 127 3.10 6.67 -6.59
N ARG A 128 3.89 7.53 -5.91
CA ARG A 128 5.36 7.46 -5.97
C ARG A 128 5.85 6.26 -5.18
N PHE A 129 6.61 5.41 -5.86
CA PHE A 129 7.29 4.26 -5.28
C PHE A 129 8.61 4.00 -6.03
N PRO A 130 9.58 4.94 -5.98
CA PRO A 130 10.91 4.77 -6.57
C PRO A 130 11.59 3.51 -6.07
N LEU A 131 12.17 2.75 -7.00
CA LEU A 131 13.12 1.67 -6.71
C LEU A 131 14.53 2.10 -7.13
N GLU A 132 15.55 1.57 -6.47
CA GLU A 132 16.96 1.75 -6.85
C GLU A 132 17.18 1.32 -8.31
N ASN A 133 16.66 0.13 -8.67
CA ASN A 133 16.61 -0.35 -10.05
C ASN A 133 15.14 -0.54 -10.49
N PRO A 134 14.60 0.33 -11.36
CA PRO A 134 13.22 0.22 -11.84
C PRO A 134 12.93 -1.07 -12.62
N ASN A 135 13.94 -1.73 -13.19
CA ASN A 135 13.78 -2.97 -13.96
C ASN A 135 13.47 -4.19 -13.09
N ASN A 136 13.74 -4.11 -11.78
CA ASN A 136 13.44 -5.18 -10.83
C ASN A 136 12.01 -5.10 -10.28
N ARG A 137 11.19 -4.16 -10.76
CA ARG A 137 9.85 -3.94 -10.24
C ARG A 137 8.95 -5.14 -10.52
N ALA A 138 8.27 -5.62 -9.49
CA ALA A 138 7.18 -6.57 -9.63
C ALA A 138 5.98 -5.89 -10.31
N LEU A 139 5.48 -6.50 -11.38
CA LEU A 139 4.37 -6.00 -12.18
C LEU A 139 3.10 -6.86 -12.01
N THR A 140 3.23 -8.10 -11.56
CA THR A 140 2.12 -9.02 -11.30
C THR A 140 2.29 -9.74 -9.95
N HIS A 141 1.20 -10.39 -9.53
CA HIS A 141 1.17 -11.25 -8.35
C HIS A 141 2.06 -12.51 -8.43
N ASP A 142 2.63 -12.81 -9.60
CA ASP A 142 3.57 -13.92 -9.81
C ASP A 142 5.03 -13.47 -9.66
N ASP A 143 5.27 -12.15 -9.66
CA ASP A 143 6.59 -11.58 -9.53
C ASP A 143 7.03 -11.51 -8.06
N LYS A 144 8.34 -11.60 -7.82
CA LYS A 144 8.94 -11.52 -6.49
C LYS A 144 9.16 -10.08 -6.09
N ILE A 145 8.47 -9.63 -5.05
CA ILE A 145 8.64 -8.27 -4.50
C ILE A 145 9.93 -8.13 -3.68
N GLU A 146 10.58 -9.25 -3.34
CA GLU A 146 11.83 -9.31 -2.57
C GLU A 146 13.04 -8.87 -3.39
N ASP A 147 12.94 -8.91 -4.72
CA ASP A 147 13.99 -8.45 -5.64
C ASP A 147 13.99 -6.91 -5.79
N GLU A 148 12.96 -6.24 -5.27
CA GLU A 148 12.84 -4.79 -5.25
C GLU A 148 13.67 -4.18 -4.12
N LYS A 149 14.29 -3.04 -4.41
CA LYS A 149 14.91 -2.17 -3.40
C LYS A 149 14.24 -0.79 -3.43
N PRO A 150 13.19 -0.56 -2.62
CA PRO A 150 12.52 0.73 -2.56
C PRO A 150 13.44 1.82 -2.02
N LEU A 151 13.36 3.02 -2.60
CA LEU A 151 14.02 4.22 -2.05
C LEU A 151 13.16 4.91 -0.98
N LEU A 152 11.91 4.48 -0.80
CA LEU A 152 11.10 4.86 0.36
C LEU A 152 11.50 4.01 1.54
N ILE A 153 11.70 4.66 2.69
CA ILE A 153 11.83 3.99 3.98
C ILE A 153 10.55 3.18 4.22
N ASN A 154 10.72 1.88 4.44
CA ASN A 154 9.66 0.96 4.80
C ASN A 154 9.33 1.13 6.28
N PRO A 155 8.16 1.69 6.63
CA PRO A 155 7.88 2.05 8.02
C PRO A 155 7.80 0.86 9.00
N ALA A 156 7.63 -0.37 8.50
CA ALA A 156 7.59 -1.57 9.34
C ALA A 156 8.89 -2.37 9.39
N ALA A 157 9.78 -2.21 8.40
CA ALA A 157 10.97 -3.06 8.26
C ALA A 157 12.28 -2.33 8.58
N ASP A 158 12.35 -1.03 8.31
CA ASP A 158 13.57 -0.25 8.52
C ASP A 158 13.60 0.24 9.98
N ASP A 159 14.65 -0.17 10.72
CA ASP A 159 14.89 0.32 12.08
C ASP A 159 15.70 1.63 11.99
N PRO A 160 15.18 2.75 12.48
CA PRO A 160 15.96 3.96 12.61
C PRO A 160 16.92 3.85 13.79
N GLU A 161 18.22 3.88 13.51
CA GLU A 161 19.25 4.07 14.53
C GLU A 161 19.00 5.33 15.39
#